data_AF-A0A2E2C5D0-F1
#
_entry.id   AF-A0A2E2C5D0-F1
#
_cell.length_a   1.000
_cell.length_b   1.000
_cell.length_c   1.000
_cell.angle_alpha   90.00
_cell.angle_beta   90.00
_cell.angle_gamma   90.00
#
_symmetry.space_group_name_H-M   'P 1'
#
loop_
_entity.id
_entity.type
_entity.pdbx_description
1 polymer ?
#
loop_
_entity_poly.entity_id
_entity_poly.type
_entity_poly.pdbx_seq_one_letter_code
_entity_poly.pdbx_strand_id
1 'polypeptide(L)'
;MKDWVELAKLTFRPRYSFSLWVVCLLILLFKLPEQLRVQEIQDEYGSYVGVAGLLFFVVWFVELIIFCSQKVFEYLQKVKDSRELKTTIEGLNPKEKVILAKHLEKGHTTLNWSQDKQEIASLVHKGILQKIESSSSFGVPHTVDLTAWRYLQKNKISFLEDASGSNPSLAEDPTI
;
A
#
# COMPACT_ATOMS: atom_id res chain seq x y z
N MET A 1 18.64 -30.23 -15.05
CA MET A 1 17.76 -30.48 -13.88
C MET A 1 17.32 -29.18 -13.20
N LYS A 2 18.15 -28.12 -13.16
CA LYS A 2 17.74 -26.78 -12.68
C LYS A 2 16.65 -26.12 -13.54
N ASP A 3 16.67 -26.33 -14.85
CA ASP A 3 15.72 -25.69 -15.78
C ASP A 3 14.25 -26.11 -15.55
N TRP A 4 14.02 -27.36 -15.13
CA TRP A 4 12.68 -27.87 -14.81
C TRP A 4 12.08 -27.19 -13.58
N VAL A 5 12.90 -26.82 -12.61
CA VAL A 5 12.47 -26.13 -11.39
C VAL A 5 12.14 -24.66 -11.69
N GLU A 6 12.90 -24.01 -12.58
CA GLU A 6 12.63 -22.64 -13.02
C GLU A 6 11.37 -22.57 -13.89
N LEU A 7 11.17 -23.53 -14.79
CA LEU A 7 9.94 -23.67 -15.57
C LEU A 7 8.73 -23.87 -14.67
N ALA A 8 8.83 -24.78 -13.68
CA ALA A 8 7.76 -24.98 -12.71
C ALA A 8 7.43 -23.68 -11.96
N LYS A 9 8.44 -22.94 -11.46
CA LYS A 9 8.26 -21.63 -10.83
C LYS A 9 7.60 -20.59 -11.74
N LEU A 10 7.85 -20.63 -13.04
CA LEU A 10 7.20 -19.76 -14.02
C LEU A 10 5.73 -20.14 -14.24
N THR A 11 5.42 -21.43 -14.23
CA THR A 11 4.04 -21.93 -14.32
C THR A 11 3.21 -21.52 -13.11
N PHE A 12 3.82 -21.46 -11.91
CA PHE A 12 3.21 -20.98 -10.65
C PHE A 12 3.04 -19.45 -10.56
N ARG A 13 3.03 -18.74 -11.69
CA ARG A 13 2.57 -17.36 -11.72
C ARG A 13 1.09 -17.36 -12.15
N PRO A 14 0.20 -16.61 -11.47
CA PRO A 14 -1.25 -16.71 -11.67
C PRO A 14 -1.69 -16.51 -13.13
N ARG A 15 -0.92 -15.69 -13.86
CA ARG A 15 -1.18 -15.37 -15.26
C ARG A 15 -0.95 -16.57 -16.18
N TYR A 16 0.08 -17.37 -15.94
CA TYR A 16 0.44 -18.49 -16.82
C TYR A 16 -0.40 -19.73 -16.53
N SER A 17 -0.70 -20.02 -15.26
CA SER A 17 -1.62 -21.11 -14.89
C SER A 17 -3.03 -20.85 -15.44
N PHE A 18 -3.51 -19.61 -15.40
CA PHE A 18 -4.78 -19.24 -16.03
C PHE A 18 -4.74 -19.44 -17.55
N SER A 19 -3.71 -18.95 -18.23
CA SER A 19 -3.58 -19.11 -19.68
C SER A 19 -3.52 -20.58 -20.10
N LEU A 20 -2.78 -21.43 -19.37
CA LEU A 20 -2.71 -22.86 -19.66
C LEU A 20 -4.05 -23.56 -19.44
N TRP A 21 -4.76 -23.23 -18.35
CA TRP A 21 -6.11 -23.73 -18.12
C TRP A 21 -7.07 -23.34 -19.25
N VAL A 22 -7.05 -22.06 -19.67
CA VAL A 22 -7.89 -21.57 -20.78
C VAL A 22 -7.55 -22.30 -22.09
N VAL A 23 -6.27 -22.54 -22.37
CA VAL A 23 -5.86 -23.29 -23.57
C VAL A 23 -6.37 -24.74 -23.52
N CYS A 24 -6.23 -25.43 -22.39
CA CYS A 24 -6.81 -26.77 -22.22
C CYS A 24 -8.33 -26.76 -22.42
N LEU A 25 -9.01 -25.74 -21.88
CA LEU A 25 -10.46 -25.59 -22.01
C LEU A 25 -10.87 -25.30 -23.46
N LEU A 26 -10.14 -24.45 -24.18
CA LEU A 26 -10.38 -24.16 -25.60
C LEU A 26 -10.18 -25.41 -26.46
N ILE A 27 -9.13 -26.19 -26.20
CA ILE A 27 -8.87 -27.46 -26.91
C ILE A 27 -9.98 -28.48 -26.63
N LEU A 28 -10.60 -28.49 -25.45
CA LEU A 28 -11.67 -29.44 -25.12
C LEU A 28 -13.07 -29.00 -25.55
N LEU A 29 -13.37 -27.70 -25.50
CA LEU A 29 -14.73 -27.18 -25.69
C LEU A 29 -15.02 -26.78 -27.14
N PHE A 30 -14.02 -26.33 -27.90
CA PHE A 30 -14.19 -25.92 -29.28
C PHE A 30 -13.72 -27.01 -30.25
N LYS A 31 -14.57 -27.36 -31.21
CA LYS A 31 -14.15 -28.09 -32.41
C LYS A 31 -13.34 -27.14 -33.28
N LEU A 32 -12.02 -27.18 -33.10
CA LEU A 32 -11.07 -26.41 -33.90
C LEU A 32 -11.12 -26.91 -35.37
N PRO A 33 -10.94 -26.02 -36.36
CA PRO A 33 -11.07 -26.39 -37.77
C PRO A 33 -10.06 -27.47 -38.16
N GLU A 34 -10.47 -28.41 -39.03
CA GLU A 34 -9.70 -29.59 -39.46
C GLU A 34 -8.29 -29.25 -39.99
N GLN A 35 -8.11 -28.01 -40.47
CA GLN A 35 -6.83 -27.47 -40.94
C GLN A 35 -5.71 -27.53 -39.89
N LEU A 36 -6.04 -27.57 -38.58
CA LEU A 36 -5.04 -27.65 -37.51
C LEU A 36 -4.73 -29.10 -37.06
N ARG A 37 -5.41 -30.13 -37.58
CA ARG A 37 -5.30 -31.55 -37.14
C ARG A 37 -5.43 -31.76 -35.62
N VAL A 38 -6.03 -30.82 -34.90
CA VAL A 38 -6.19 -30.88 -33.43
C VAL A 38 -7.22 -31.93 -33.01
N GLN A 39 -8.06 -32.38 -33.94
CA GLN A 39 -9.08 -33.41 -33.70
C GLN A 39 -8.48 -34.79 -33.36
N GLU A 40 -7.37 -35.19 -33.99
CA GLU A 40 -6.65 -36.42 -33.63
C GLU A 40 -6.10 -36.36 -32.19
N ILE A 41 -5.61 -35.19 -31.76
CA ILE A 41 -5.14 -34.97 -30.38
C ILE A 41 -6.30 -35.00 -29.39
N GLN A 42 -7.47 -34.51 -29.78
CA GLN A 42 -8.66 -34.50 -28.92
C GLN A 42 -9.20 -35.91 -28.68
N ASP A 43 -9.23 -36.75 -29.72
CA ASP A 43 -9.72 -38.13 -29.63
C ASP A 43 -8.74 -39.06 -28.90
N GLU A 44 -7.44 -38.89 -29.10
CA GLU A 44 -6.42 -39.77 -28.50
C GLU A 44 -5.91 -39.28 -27.13
N TYR A 45 -5.81 -37.96 -26.94
CA TYR A 45 -5.22 -37.35 -25.73
C TYR A 45 -6.20 -36.47 -24.93
N GLY A 46 -7.47 -36.35 -25.34
CA GLY A 46 -8.45 -35.47 -24.69
C GLY A 46 -8.61 -35.73 -23.18
N SER A 47 -8.54 -36.99 -22.75
CA SER A 47 -8.57 -37.34 -21.33
C SER A 47 -7.37 -36.75 -20.55
N TYR A 48 -6.16 -36.88 -21.10
CA TYR A 48 -4.94 -36.33 -20.49
C TYR A 48 -4.96 -34.79 -20.48
N VAL A 49 -5.45 -34.16 -21.55
CA VAL A 49 -5.63 -32.69 -21.61
C VAL A 49 -6.65 -32.23 -20.58
N GLY A 50 -7.72 -32.99 -20.34
CA GLY A 50 -8.71 -32.72 -19.30
C GLY A 50 -8.12 -32.77 -17.89
N VAL A 51 -7.32 -33.80 -17.59
CA VAL A 51 -6.63 -33.94 -16.30
C VAL A 51 -5.62 -32.81 -16.09
N ALA A 52 -4.84 -32.47 -17.13
CA ALA A 52 -3.90 -31.35 -17.08
C ALA A 52 -4.62 -30.01 -16.85
N GLY A 53 -5.73 -29.78 -17.55
CA GLY A 53 -6.57 -28.60 -17.36
C GLY A 53 -7.11 -28.50 -15.92
N LEU A 54 -7.58 -29.60 -15.35
CA LEU A 54 -8.06 -29.63 -13.97
C LEU A 54 -6.95 -29.28 -12.97
N LEU A 55 -5.73 -29.78 -13.17
CA LEU A 55 -4.58 -29.43 -12.34
C LEU A 55 -4.25 -27.94 -12.42
N PHE A 56 -4.21 -27.36 -13.61
CA PHE A 56 -3.98 -25.93 -13.79
C PHE A 56 -5.09 -25.08 -13.16
N PHE A 57 -6.34 -25.54 -13.21
CA PHE A 57 -7.45 -24.87 -12.54
C PHE A 57 -7.28 -24.83 -11.03
N VAL A 58 -6.94 -25.97 -10.41
CA VAL A 58 -6.75 -26.05 -8.96
C VAL A 58 -5.60 -25.16 -8.51
N VAL A 59 -4.47 -25.20 -9.22
CA VAL A 59 -3.30 -24.33 -8.93
C VAL A 59 -3.69 -22.86 -9.04
N TRP A 60 -4.32 -22.46 -10.16
CA TRP A 60 -4.79 -21.10 -10.36
C TRP A 60 -5.78 -20.65 -9.27
N PHE A 61 -6.71 -21.52 -8.88
CA PHE A 61 -7.73 -21.21 -7.88
C PHE A 61 -7.12 -20.98 -6.49
N VAL A 62 -6.16 -21.83 -6.08
CA VAL A 62 -5.44 -21.65 -4.82
C VAL A 62 -4.64 -20.33 -4.83
N GLU A 63 -3.95 -20.03 -5.93
CA GLU A 63 -3.23 -18.75 -6.07
C GLU A 63 -4.15 -17.54 -6.01
N LEU A 64 -5.35 -17.64 -6.61
CA LEU A 64 -6.36 -16.58 -6.55
C LEU A 64 -6.80 -16.32 -5.09
N ILE A 65 -7.01 -17.37 -4.29
CA ILE A 65 -7.37 -17.24 -2.88
C ILE A 65 -6.24 -16.56 -2.09
N ILE A 66 -4.99 -16.96 -2.31
CA ILE A 66 -3.83 -16.35 -1.64
C ILE A 66 -3.73 -14.87 -2.01
N PHE A 67 -3.87 -14.53 -3.29
CA PHE A 67 -3.83 -13.15 -3.76
C PHE A 67 -4.95 -12.31 -3.14
N CYS A 68 -6.18 -12.83 -3.13
CA CYS A 68 -7.31 -12.17 -2.48
C CYS A 68 -7.07 -11.98 -0.98
N SER A 69 -6.56 -13.00 -0.28
CA SER A 69 -6.22 -12.93 1.15
C SER A 69 -5.19 -11.84 1.43
N GLN A 70 -4.11 -11.79 0.65
CA GLN A 70 -3.08 -10.75 0.79
C GLN A 70 -3.66 -9.35 0.55
N LYS A 71 -4.49 -9.18 -0.47
CA LYS A 71 -5.15 -7.89 -0.75
C LYS A 71 -6.08 -7.45 0.36
N VAL A 72 -6.84 -8.38 0.93
CA VAL A 72 -7.70 -8.09 2.09
C VAL A 72 -6.86 -7.73 3.31
N PHE A 73 -5.78 -8.46 3.57
CA PHE A 73 -4.88 -8.18 4.70
C PHE A 73 -4.20 -6.80 4.54
N GLU A 74 -3.67 -6.50 3.37
CA GLU A 74 -3.10 -5.17 3.03
C GLU A 74 -4.13 -4.06 3.24
N TYR A 75 -5.38 -4.30 2.84
CA TYR A 75 -6.46 -3.33 3.03
C TYR A 75 -6.77 -3.10 4.51
N LEU A 76 -6.95 -4.17 5.28
CA LEU A 76 -7.22 -4.10 6.72
C LEU A 76 -6.07 -3.43 7.48
N GLN A 77 -4.83 -3.74 7.11
CA GLN A 77 -3.65 -3.12 7.69
C GLN A 77 -3.64 -1.61 7.42
N LYS A 78 -3.87 -1.18 6.17
CA LYS A 78 -4.00 0.26 5.85
C LYS A 78 -5.09 0.97 6.65
N VAL A 79 -6.22 0.31 6.86
CA VAL A 79 -7.33 0.87 7.67
C VAL A 79 -6.91 0.99 9.13
N LYS A 80 -6.24 -0.03 9.68
CA LYS A 80 -5.72 -0.03 11.04
C LYS A 80 -4.68 1.07 11.24
N ASP A 81 -3.69 1.16 10.36
CA ASP A 81 -2.63 2.17 10.41
C ASP A 81 -3.22 3.59 10.34
N SER A 82 -4.21 3.80 9.46
CA SER A 82 -4.90 5.09 9.35
C SER A 82 -5.67 5.46 10.64
N ARG A 83 -6.26 4.45 11.30
CA ARG A 83 -6.99 4.66 12.56
C ARG A 83 -6.04 4.96 13.71
N GLU A 84 -4.94 4.23 13.82
CA GLU A 84 -3.90 4.46 14.83
C GLU A 84 -3.27 5.84 14.65
N LEU A 85 -2.99 6.24 13.40
CA LEU A 85 -2.49 7.57 13.07
C LEU A 85 -3.46 8.67 13.51
N LYS A 86 -4.76 8.49 13.27
CA LYS A 86 -5.79 9.43 13.73
C LYS A 86 -5.79 9.56 15.26
N THR A 87 -5.81 8.44 15.98
CA THR A 87 -5.76 8.44 17.45
C THR A 87 -4.47 9.08 17.97
N THR A 88 -3.35 8.86 17.28
CA THR A 88 -2.06 9.47 17.61
C THR A 88 -2.07 10.98 17.43
N ILE A 89 -2.71 11.49 16.36
CA ILE A 89 -2.87 12.94 16.12
C ILE A 89 -3.78 13.58 17.18
N GLU A 90 -4.87 12.92 17.55
CA GLU A 90 -5.79 13.41 18.60
C GLU A 90 -5.11 13.47 19.98
N GLY A 91 -4.26 12.47 20.28
CA GLY A 91 -3.46 12.34 21.51
C GLY A 91 -2.14 13.12 21.54
N LEU A 92 -1.89 14.02 20.58
CA LEU A 92 -0.71 14.88 20.59
C LEU A 92 -0.70 15.82 21.82
N ASN A 93 0.50 16.06 22.35
CA ASN A 93 0.69 17.03 23.43
C ASN A 93 0.39 18.44 22.88
N PRO A 94 -0.24 19.37 23.64
CA PRO A 94 -0.51 20.73 23.20
C PRO A 94 0.65 21.44 22.49
N LYS A 95 1.90 21.26 22.95
CA LYS A 95 3.09 21.80 22.25
C LYS A 95 3.31 21.20 20.84
N GLU A 96 3.09 19.90 20.69
CA GLU A 96 3.18 19.18 19.40
C GLU A 96 2.04 19.61 18.45
N LYS A 97 0.82 19.84 18.99
CA LYS A 97 -0.32 20.33 18.23
C LYS A 97 -0.07 21.73 17.67
N VAL A 98 0.47 22.65 18.48
CA VAL A 98 0.83 24.01 18.04
C VAL A 98 1.89 23.97 16.92
N ILE A 99 2.87 23.08 17.05
CA ILE A 99 3.90 22.83 16.03
C ILE A 99 3.28 22.38 14.70
N LEU A 100 2.36 21.42 14.73
CA LEU A 100 1.65 20.95 13.54
C LEU A 100 0.72 22.02 12.96
N ALA A 101 0.00 22.76 13.82
CA ALA A 101 -0.93 23.81 13.44
C ALA A 101 -0.23 24.93 12.66
N LYS A 102 0.93 25.40 13.15
CA LYS A 102 1.78 26.37 12.45
C LYS A 102 2.21 25.88 11.05
N HIS A 103 2.36 24.57 10.87
CA HIS A 103 2.67 23.97 9.56
C HIS A 103 1.45 23.88 8.64
N LEU A 104 0.31 23.52 9.22
CA LEU A 104 -0.97 23.46 8.50
C LEU A 104 -1.44 24.84 8.00
N GLU A 105 -1.11 25.90 8.74
CA GLU A 105 -1.31 27.29 8.32
C GLU A 105 -0.40 27.68 7.15
N LYS A 106 0.89 27.35 7.23
CA LYS A 106 1.88 27.65 6.17
C LYS A 106 1.71 26.80 4.92
N GLY A 107 0.98 25.69 4.98
CA GLY A 107 0.73 24.81 3.84
C GLY A 107 1.95 24.01 3.37
N HIS A 108 3.03 23.99 4.16
CA HIS A 108 4.26 23.28 3.82
C HIS A 108 4.24 21.87 4.42
N THR A 109 4.62 20.86 3.62
CA THR A 109 4.72 19.46 4.04
C THR A 109 6.13 19.07 4.49
N THR A 110 7.13 19.86 4.12
CA THR A 110 8.55 19.65 4.41
C THR A 110 9.04 20.59 5.49
N LEU A 111 9.74 20.03 6.47
CA LEU A 111 10.27 20.68 7.66
C LEU A 111 11.78 20.54 7.69
N ASN A 112 12.53 21.64 7.76
CA ASN A 112 13.95 21.59 8.09
C ASN A 112 14.15 22.13 9.51
N TRP A 113 14.19 21.22 10.49
CA TRP A 113 14.35 21.57 11.91
C TRP A 113 15.58 20.90 12.52
N SER A 114 16.20 21.56 13.50
CA SER A 114 17.24 20.91 14.30
C SER A 114 16.61 19.81 15.15
N GLN A 115 17.29 18.68 15.27
CA GLN A 115 16.81 17.51 16.00
C GLN A 115 16.74 17.73 17.53
N ASP A 116 17.15 18.91 18.01
CA ASP A 116 17.34 19.18 19.43
C ASP A 116 16.03 19.47 20.19
N LYS A 117 14.90 19.66 19.49
CA LYS A 117 13.60 19.84 20.15
C LYS A 117 12.92 18.49 20.40
N GLN A 118 12.67 18.19 21.67
CA GLN A 118 12.05 16.96 22.14
C GLN A 118 10.69 16.68 21.48
N GLU A 119 9.93 17.72 21.15
CA GLU A 119 8.62 17.62 20.50
C GLU A 119 8.72 17.08 19.07
N ILE A 120 9.81 17.38 18.36
CA ILE A 120 10.06 16.91 16.99
C ILE A 120 10.45 15.44 17.01
N ALA A 121 11.36 15.07 17.92
CA ALA A 121 11.76 13.68 18.12
C ALA A 121 10.55 12.81 18.48
N SER A 122 9.63 13.32 19.31
CA SER A 122 8.36 12.67 19.65
C SER A 122 7.44 12.52 18.43
N LEU A 123 7.30 13.55 17.59
CA LEU A 123 6.51 13.49 16.35
C LEU A 123 7.07 12.51 15.30
N VAL A 124 8.40 12.38 15.23
CA VAL A 124 9.08 11.39 14.39
C VAL A 124 8.87 9.98 14.94
N HIS A 125 9.04 9.79 16.25
CA HIS A 125 8.79 8.50 16.90
C HIS A 125 7.33 8.04 16.76
N LYS A 126 6.38 8.99 16.77
CA LYS A 126 4.94 8.74 16.55
C LYS A 126 4.58 8.47 15.08
N GLY A 127 5.53 8.51 14.15
CA GLY A 127 5.31 8.24 12.73
C GLY A 127 4.52 9.32 11.98
N ILE A 128 4.30 10.48 12.60
CA ILE A 128 3.62 11.62 11.97
C ILE A 128 4.60 12.37 11.06
N LEU A 129 5.87 12.44 11.47
CA LEU A 129 6.97 12.95 10.67
C LEU A 129 7.84 11.80 10.18
N GLN A 130 8.02 11.71 8.87
CA GLN A 130 8.94 10.80 8.22
C GLN A 130 10.25 11.52 7.92
N LYS A 131 11.37 10.96 8.37
CA LYS A 131 12.70 11.48 8.05
C LYS A 131 12.97 11.24 6.56
N ILE A 132 13.24 12.30 5.80
CA ILE A 132 13.81 12.13 4.46
C ILE A 132 15.30 11.86 4.67
N GLU A 133 15.81 10.75 4.15
CA GLU A 133 17.26 10.55 4.08
C GLU A 133 17.86 11.61 3.15
N SER A 134 18.42 12.68 3.72
CA SER A 134 19.26 13.62 3.00
C SER A 134 20.67 13.57 3.56
N SER A 135 21.66 13.55 2.66
CA SER A 135 23.09 13.63 2.96
C SER A 135 23.56 15.08 3.14
N SER A 136 22.66 16.00 3.51
CA SER A 136 22.96 17.43 3.57
C SER A 136 23.37 17.90 4.96
N SER A 137 24.47 18.64 5.05
CA SER A 137 25.01 19.24 6.28
C SER A 137 24.14 20.35 6.91
N PHE A 138 22.97 20.66 6.33
CA PHE A 138 22.07 21.76 6.72
C PHE A 138 20.86 21.31 7.57
N GLY A 139 20.88 20.07 8.08
CA GLY A 139 19.76 19.47 8.80
C GLY A 139 19.06 18.39 7.97
N VAL A 140 18.36 17.50 8.66
CA VAL A 140 17.61 16.43 8.00
C VAL A 140 16.17 16.91 7.79
N PRO A 141 15.69 17.00 6.54
CA PRO A 141 14.32 17.37 6.27
C PRO A 141 13.37 16.26 6.72
N HIS A 142 12.28 16.64 7.38
CA HIS A 142 11.20 15.77 7.78
C HIS A 142 9.97 16.10 6.94
N THR A 143 9.24 15.10 6.47
CA THR A 143 7.94 15.26 5.82
C THR A 143 6.84 14.76 6.71
N VAL A 144 5.71 15.46 6.73
CA VAL A 144 4.49 14.90 7.32
C VAL A 144 4.05 13.72 6.46
N ASP A 145 3.71 12.59 7.09
CA ASP A 145 3.13 11.45 6.38
C ASP A 145 1.91 11.89 5.54
N LEU A 146 1.77 11.37 4.33
CA LEU A 146 0.71 11.78 3.39
C LEU A 146 -0.70 11.53 3.95
N THR A 147 -0.87 10.48 4.74
CA THR A 147 -2.15 10.13 5.37
C THR A 147 -2.44 11.09 6.52
N ALA A 148 -1.43 11.40 7.34
CA ALA A 148 -1.53 12.39 8.40
C ALA A 148 -1.85 13.78 7.83
N TRP A 149 -1.16 14.18 6.77
CA TRP A 149 -1.37 15.47 6.11
C TRP A 149 -2.78 15.60 5.53
N ARG A 150 -3.29 14.57 4.85
CA ARG A 150 -4.68 14.57 4.35
C ARG A 150 -5.69 14.65 5.48
N TYR A 151 -5.45 13.95 6.59
CA TYR A 151 -6.31 14.03 7.76
C TYR A 151 -6.33 15.43 8.36
N LEU A 152 -5.17 16.06 8.51
CA LEU A 152 -5.04 17.42 9.04
C LEU A 152 -5.67 18.46 8.11
N GLN A 153 -5.49 18.34 6.79
CA GLN A 153 -6.16 19.22 5.82
C GLN A 153 -7.68 19.09 5.87
N LYS A 154 -8.20 17.87 5.98
CA LYS A 154 -9.64 17.62 6.07
C LYS A 154 -10.26 18.20 7.34
N ASN A 155 -9.53 18.19 8.45
CA ASN A 155 -10.01 18.66 9.75
C ASN A 155 -9.35 19.98 10.19
N LYS A 156 -8.88 20.78 9.22
CA LYS A 156 -8.04 21.96 9.49
C LYS A 156 -8.66 22.92 10.50
N ILE A 157 -9.95 23.22 10.36
CA ILE A 157 -10.63 24.22 11.21
C ILE A 157 -10.66 23.76 12.68
N SER A 158 -11.15 22.54 12.94
CA SER A 158 -11.20 21.96 14.30
C SER A 158 -9.82 21.78 14.91
N PHE A 159 -8.83 21.37 14.12
CA PHE A 159 -7.46 21.18 14.63
C PHE A 159 -6.78 22.51 15.01
N LEU A 160 -7.03 23.58 14.26
CA LEU A 160 -6.50 24.91 14.57
C LEU A 160 -7.19 25.54 15.80
N GLU A 161 -8.49 25.28 15.98
CA GLU A 161 -9.26 25.70 17.15
C GLU A 161 -8.75 25.04 18.44
N ASP A 162 -8.52 23.72 18.40
CA ASP A 162 -7.92 22.96 19.51
C ASP A 162 -6.49 23.42 19.85
N ALA A 163 -5.71 23.79 18.83
CA ALA A 163 -4.35 24.28 19.01
C ALA A 163 -4.30 25.73 19.56
N SER A 164 -5.30 26.55 19.23
CA SER A 164 -5.44 27.92 19.74
C SER A 164 -5.93 27.96 21.18
N GLY A 165 -6.93 27.12 21.52
CA GLY A 165 -7.46 27.01 22.89
C GLY A 165 -6.46 26.44 23.92
N SER A 166 -5.42 25.75 23.46
CA SER A 166 -4.37 25.20 24.32
C SER A 166 -3.19 26.13 24.55
N ASN A 167 -3.16 27.32 23.92
CA ASN A 167 -2.12 28.31 24.15
C ASN A 167 -2.66 29.75 23.94
N PRO A 168 -2.98 30.51 25.02
CA PRO A 168 -3.45 31.89 24.88
C PRO A 168 -2.42 32.85 24.26
N SER A 169 -1.17 32.41 24.06
CA SER A 169 -0.09 33.19 23.45
C SER A 169 -0.04 33.14 21.91
N LEU A 170 -1.07 32.61 21.23
CA LEU A 170 -1.22 32.71 19.77
C LEU A 170 -2.18 33.84 19.35
N ALA A 171 -2.83 34.51 20.31
CA ALA A 171 -3.68 35.68 20.04
C ALA A 171 -2.89 37.01 19.96
N GLU A 172 -1.61 37.02 20.36
CA GLU A 172 -0.77 38.22 20.35
C GLU A 172 0.58 37.93 19.68
N ASP A 173 0.61 37.97 18.36
CA ASP A 173 1.81 38.45 17.65
C ASP A 173 1.39 39.25 16.41
N PRO A 174 1.01 40.53 16.57
CA PRO A 174 0.85 41.44 15.47
C PRO A 174 2.21 42.09 15.18
N THR A 175 3.14 41.38 14.55
CA THR A 175 4.35 42.03 14.05
C THR A 175 4.81 41.46 12.72
N ILE A 176 4.46 42.24 11.68
CA ILE A 176 5.23 42.45 10.45
C ILE A 176 6.62 42.99 10.83
#